data_AF-A0A2V9K850-F1
#
_entry.id   AF-A0A2V9K850-F1
#
_cell.length_a   1.000
_cell.length_b   1.000
_cell.length_c   1.000
_cell.angle_alpha   90.00
_cell.angle_beta   90.00
_cell.angle_gamma   90.00
#
_symmetry.space_group_name_H-M   'P 1'
#
loop_
_entity.id
_entity.type
_entity.pdbx_description
1 polymer ?
#
loop_
_entity_poly.entity_id
_entity_poly.type
_entity_poly.pdbx_seq_one_letter_code
_entity_poly.pdbx_strand_id
1 'polypeptide(L)'
;MRRKRVAVATVIFGLSCLAGQPALLGQGDANLLAEANARIERYRKGVERFYTILFSHPAVEANSWWDLSDQGAWQGAPAGLLRKDMSPKPAYDALLRLINDKWWTRAEVKAGRGGEARLRRFYGDYKVVVKQGGREVAGTFSFDKSTSAPIEVQLR
;
A
#
# COMPACT_ATOMS: atom_id res chain seq x y z
N MET A 1 22.53 -20.30 16.57
CA MET A 1 21.10 -20.07 16.25
C MET A 1 20.72 -18.62 16.59
N ARG A 2 20.68 -17.70 15.61
CA ARG A 2 20.18 -16.32 15.84
C ARG A 2 18.66 -16.31 15.71
N ARG A 3 17.94 -16.11 16.82
CA ARG A 3 16.48 -15.84 16.81
C ARG A 3 16.24 -14.55 16.02
N LYS A 4 15.74 -14.63 14.78
CA LYS A 4 15.27 -13.46 14.03
C LYS A 4 14.04 -12.92 14.74
N ARG A 5 14.10 -11.68 15.23
CA ARG A 5 12.94 -10.96 15.75
C ARG A 5 12.08 -10.58 14.55
N VAL A 6 10.94 -11.25 14.37
CA VAL A 6 9.92 -10.83 13.41
C VAL A 6 9.25 -9.60 14.00
N ALA A 7 9.40 -8.45 13.35
CA ALA A 7 8.71 -7.23 13.76
C ALA A 7 7.34 -7.19 13.09
N VAL A 8 6.29 -7.45 13.87
CA VAL A 8 4.89 -7.22 13.48
C VAL A 8 4.51 -5.83 14.00
N ALA A 9 4.25 -4.90 13.08
CA ALA A 9 3.72 -3.59 13.44
C ALA A 9 2.20 -3.70 13.56
N THR A 10 1.64 -3.29 14.71
CA THR A 10 0.20 -3.19 14.93
C THR A 10 -0.17 -1.72 15.08
N VAL A 11 -1.18 -1.26 14.35
CA VAL A 11 -1.68 0.13 14.40
C VAL A 11 -2.99 0.17 15.16
N ILE A 12 -3.04 0.95 16.24
CA ILE A 12 -4.25 1.23 17.02
C ILE A 12 -4.50 2.74 16.96
N PHE A 13 -5.59 3.16 16.32
CA PHE A 13 -6.03 4.57 16.34
C PHE A 13 -7.40 4.67 17.03
N GLY A 14 -7.41 5.18 18.25
CA GLY A 14 -8.62 5.64 18.92
C GLY A 14 -8.79 7.14 18.73
N LEU A 15 -9.92 7.57 18.15
CA LEU A 15 -10.31 8.98 18.20
C LEU A 15 -11.79 9.09 18.52
N SER A 16 -12.05 9.50 19.76
CA SER A 16 -13.35 9.77 20.36
C SER A 16 -14.02 10.98 19.70
N CYS A 17 -15.26 10.79 19.28
CA CYS A 17 -16.13 11.81 18.70
C CYS A 17 -16.93 12.46 19.84
N LEU A 18 -16.72 13.74 20.14
CA LEU A 18 -17.69 14.53 20.92
C LEU A 18 -18.65 15.22 19.94
N ALA A 19 -19.93 14.91 20.10
CA ALA A 19 -21.05 15.56 19.43
C ALA A 19 -21.54 16.74 20.27
N GLY A 20 -21.93 17.84 19.61
CA GLY A 20 -22.80 18.86 20.20
C GLY A 20 -22.48 20.28 19.76
N GLN A 21 -23.24 20.82 18.80
CA GLN A 21 -24.04 22.05 18.91
C GLN A 21 -24.56 22.49 17.52
N PRO A 22 -25.86 22.78 17.35
CA PRO A 22 -26.43 23.25 16.09
C PRO A 22 -26.47 24.79 16.00
N ALA A 23 -26.59 25.27 14.74
CA ALA A 23 -26.97 26.61 14.28
C ALA A 23 -25.85 27.64 14.04
N LEU A 24 -25.34 27.72 12.79
CA LEU A 24 -25.09 28.95 11.99
C LEU A 24 -24.94 28.56 10.48
N LEU A 25 -26.06 28.57 9.76
CA LEU A 25 -26.37 27.74 8.58
C LEU A 25 -25.87 28.26 7.21
N GLY A 26 -24.64 28.79 7.10
CA GLY A 26 -24.11 29.20 5.78
C GLY A 26 -22.60 29.31 5.65
N GLN A 27 -21.92 29.93 6.62
CA GLN A 27 -20.45 29.96 6.67
C GLN A 27 -19.89 28.97 7.70
N GLY A 28 -20.65 28.68 8.77
CA GLY A 28 -20.31 27.65 9.75
C GLY A 28 -20.21 26.27 9.12
N ASP A 29 -21.19 25.92 8.27
CA ASP A 29 -21.22 24.62 7.58
C ASP A 29 -20.06 24.46 6.59
N ALA A 30 -19.71 25.52 5.84
CA ALA A 30 -18.56 25.48 4.93
C ALA A 30 -17.22 25.30 5.67
N ASN A 31 -17.03 26.00 6.78
CA ASN A 31 -15.83 25.84 7.61
C ASN A 31 -15.78 24.46 8.29
N LEU A 32 -16.91 23.97 8.82
CA LEU A 32 -17.02 22.63 9.39
C LEU A 32 -16.68 21.54 8.37
N LEU A 33 -17.20 21.66 7.15
CA LEU A 33 -16.89 20.76 6.04
C LEU A 33 -15.40 20.83 5.68
N ALA A 34 -14.81 22.03 5.63
CA ALA A 34 -13.39 22.21 5.35
C ALA A 34 -12.51 21.58 6.43
N GLU A 35 -12.83 21.77 7.70
CA GLU A 35 -12.12 21.18 8.83
C GLU A 35 -12.24 19.66 8.86
N ALA A 36 -13.44 19.13 8.58
CA ALA A 36 -13.67 17.70 8.47
C ALA A 36 -12.83 17.09 7.34
N ASN A 37 -12.82 17.71 6.15
CA ASN A 37 -12.01 17.29 5.02
C ASN A 37 -10.49 17.37 5.33
N ALA A 38 -10.06 18.42 6.02
CA ALA A 38 -8.66 18.55 6.45
C ALA A 38 -8.26 17.43 7.43
N ARG A 39 -9.15 17.04 8.34
CA ARG A 39 -8.91 15.91 9.26
C ARG A 39 -8.81 14.58 8.51
N ILE A 40 -9.70 14.35 7.55
CA ILE A 40 -9.67 13.15 6.68
C ILE A 40 -8.36 13.09 5.90
N GLU A 41 -7.92 14.21 5.32
CA GLU A 41 -6.69 14.25 4.52
C GLU A 41 -5.44 14.07 5.39
N ARG A 42 -5.40 14.66 6.59
CA ARG A 42 -4.32 14.41 7.55
C ARG A 42 -4.22 12.94 7.93
N TYR A 43 -5.37 12.31 8.20
CA TYR A 43 -5.43 10.87 8.49
C TYR A 43 -4.92 10.03 7.31
N ARG A 44 -5.40 10.30 6.09
CA ARG A 44 -4.97 9.64 4.86
C ARG A 44 -3.44 9.72 4.68
N LYS A 45 -2.87 10.93 4.79
CA LYS A 45 -1.41 11.16 4.70
C LYS A 45 -0.64 10.45 5.81
N GLY A 46 -1.18 10.41 7.02
CA GLY A 46 -0.59 9.70 8.15
C GLY A 46 -0.48 8.19 7.87
N VAL A 47 -1.55 7.58 7.39
CA VAL A 47 -1.59 6.17 6.98
C VAL A 47 -0.61 5.90 5.85
N GLU A 48 -0.61 6.71 4.78
CA GLU A 48 0.34 6.56 3.66
C GLU A 48 1.80 6.62 4.12
N ARG A 49 2.14 7.60 4.95
CA ARG A 49 3.50 7.77 5.48
C ARG A 49 3.91 6.57 6.33
N PHE A 50 3.03 6.15 7.24
CA PHE A 50 3.30 5.03 8.13
C PHE A 50 3.58 3.74 7.36
N TYR A 51 2.68 3.39 6.43
CA TYR A 51 2.84 2.20 5.59
C TYR A 51 4.08 2.27 4.70
N THR A 52 4.41 3.45 4.17
CA THR A 52 5.64 3.63 3.38
C THR A 52 6.90 3.41 4.21
N ILE A 53 6.94 3.89 5.45
CA ILE A 53 8.08 3.66 6.35
C ILE A 53 8.25 2.17 6.63
N LEU A 54 7.15 1.48 6.95
CA LEU A 54 7.19 0.04 7.21
C LEU A 54 7.67 -0.75 5.99
N PHE A 55 7.12 -0.45 4.82
CA PHE A 55 7.50 -1.09 3.56
C PHE A 55 8.98 -0.84 3.19
N SER A 56 9.54 0.30 3.59
CA SER A 56 10.94 0.65 3.28
C SER A 56 11.97 -0.06 4.18
N HIS A 57 11.53 -0.74 5.25
CA HIS A 57 12.44 -1.32 6.24
C HIS A 57 12.59 -2.84 6.04
N PRO A 58 13.80 -3.36 5.73
CA PRO A 58 13.98 -4.77 5.32
C PRO A 58 13.66 -5.81 6.41
N ALA A 59 13.61 -5.37 7.68
CA ALA A 59 13.24 -6.21 8.82
C ALA A 59 11.71 -6.38 9.00
N VAL A 60 10.89 -5.60 8.30
CA VAL A 60 9.44 -5.78 8.30
C VAL A 60 9.10 -6.90 7.33
N GLU A 61 8.34 -7.88 7.80
CA GLU A 61 7.88 -9.02 6.99
C GLU A 61 6.38 -9.00 6.76
N ALA A 62 5.61 -8.46 7.72
CA ALA A 62 4.17 -8.35 7.62
C ALA A 62 3.67 -7.10 8.36
N ASN A 63 2.57 -6.53 7.87
CA ASN A 63 1.81 -5.48 8.53
C ASN A 63 0.33 -5.86 8.56
N SER A 64 -0.29 -5.84 9.73
CA SER A 64 -1.69 -6.21 9.94
C SER A 64 -2.49 -4.99 10.39
N TRP A 65 -3.71 -4.87 9.87
CA TRP A 65 -4.67 -3.87 10.30
C TRP A 65 -5.77 -4.51 11.14
N TRP A 66 -6.13 -3.90 12.27
CA TRP A 66 -7.00 -4.52 13.28
C TRP A 66 -8.48 -4.57 12.86
N ASP A 67 -9.07 -3.44 12.50
CA ASP A 67 -10.47 -3.35 12.06
C ASP A 67 -10.53 -3.03 10.57
N LEU A 68 -11.00 -3.96 9.72
CA LEU A 68 -11.19 -3.63 8.31
C LEU A 68 -12.35 -2.64 8.11
N SER A 69 -13.43 -2.79 8.88
CA SER A 69 -14.67 -2.02 8.78
C SER A 69 -15.04 -1.39 10.10
N ASP A 70 -15.72 -0.24 10.06
CA ASP A 70 -16.38 0.36 11.22
C ASP A 70 -17.57 -0.46 11.73
N GLN A 71 -18.04 -1.44 10.94
CA GLN A 71 -19.08 -2.37 11.38
C GLN A 71 -18.50 -3.35 12.40
N GLY A 72 -18.91 -3.22 13.66
CA GLY A 72 -18.43 -4.09 14.74
C GLY A 72 -16.98 -3.80 15.18
N ALA A 73 -16.43 -2.65 14.78
CA ALA A 73 -15.09 -2.23 15.19
C ALA A 73 -14.97 -2.18 16.72
N TRP A 74 -13.76 -2.46 17.21
CA TRP A 74 -13.50 -2.49 18.64
C TRP A 74 -13.94 -1.18 19.33
N GLN A 75 -14.71 -1.30 20.42
CA GLN A 75 -15.31 -0.18 21.17
C GLN A 75 -16.21 0.76 20.32
N GLY A 76 -16.68 0.32 19.16
CA GLY A 76 -17.47 1.16 18.26
C GLY A 76 -16.68 2.33 17.67
N ALA A 77 -15.34 2.28 17.72
CA ALA A 77 -14.49 3.32 17.16
C ALA A 77 -14.56 3.33 15.62
N PRO A 78 -14.45 4.50 14.97
CA PRO A 78 -14.38 4.60 13.51
C PRO A 78 -12.96 4.24 12.98
N ALA A 79 -12.40 3.12 13.45
CA ALA A 79 -11.03 2.67 13.19
C ALA A 79 -10.87 1.87 11.88
N GLY A 80 -11.98 1.53 11.23
CA GLY A 80 -12.02 0.79 9.97
C GLY A 80 -11.36 1.53 8.81
N LEU A 81 -10.92 0.78 7.79
CA LEU A 81 -10.64 1.33 6.45
C LEU A 81 -11.94 1.50 5.64
N LEU A 82 -12.96 0.72 5.98
CA LEU A 82 -14.31 0.81 5.43
C LEU A 82 -15.27 1.43 6.44
N ARG A 83 -16.30 2.11 5.96
CA ARG A 83 -17.42 2.58 6.78
C ARG A 83 -18.36 1.40 7.11
N LYS A 84 -19.37 1.64 7.96
CA LYS A 84 -20.35 0.62 8.38
C LYS A 84 -21.14 0.01 7.22
N ASP A 85 -21.34 0.77 6.14
CA ASP A 85 -22.00 0.35 4.90
C ASP A 85 -21.03 -0.30 3.89
N MET A 86 -19.80 -0.61 4.32
CA MET A 86 -18.70 -1.14 3.50
C MET A 86 -18.18 -0.19 2.41
N SER A 87 -18.59 1.08 2.39
CA SER A 87 -17.98 2.06 1.49
C SER A 87 -16.54 2.39 1.92
N PRO A 88 -15.59 2.59 0.97
CA PRO A 88 -14.20 2.83 1.30
C PRO A 88 -13.99 4.22 1.89
N LYS A 89 -13.15 4.32 2.93
CA LYS A 89 -12.62 5.60 3.39
C LYS A 89 -11.42 6.02 2.54
N PRO A 90 -11.05 7.31 2.48
CA PRO A 90 -9.89 7.75 1.69
C PRO A 90 -8.56 7.07 2.04
N ALA A 91 -8.39 6.61 3.28
CA ALA A 91 -7.22 5.82 3.68
C ALA A 91 -7.18 4.42 3.02
N TYR A 92 -8.34 3.80 2.78
CA TYR A 92 -8.43 2.54 2.04
C TYR A 92 -7.89 2.72 0.62
N ASP A 93 -8.39 3.71 -0.11
CA ASP A 93 -7.98 3.97 -1.49
C ASP A 93 -6.50 4.32 -1.58
N ALA A 94 -6.00 5.08 -0.61
CA ALA A 94 -4.59 5.41 -0.51
C ALA A 94 -3.72 4.16 -0.33
N LEU A 95 -4.10 3.23 0.56
CA LEU A 95 -3.39 1.96 0.75
C LEU A 95 -3.50 1.06 -0.47
N LEU A 96 -4.68 0.96 -1.07
CA LEU A 96 -4.91 0.17 -2.27
C LEU A 96 -3.99 0.61 -3.40
N ARG A 97 -3.86 1.93 -3.62
CA ARG A 97 -2.94 2.52 -4.60
C ARG A 97 -1.48 2.26 -4.26
N LEU A 98 -1.09 2.33 -2.99
CA LEU A 98 0.30 2.02 -2.62
C LEU A 98 0.63 0.55 -2.92
N ILE A 99 -0.23 -0.37 -2.48
CA ILE A 99 0.02 -1.82 -2.50
C ILE A 99 -0.13 -2.41 -3.90
N ASN A 100 -1.16 -2.01 -4.66
CA ASN A 100 -1.50 -2.64 -5.95
C ASN A 100 -1.04 -1.85 -7.17
N ASP A 101 -0.39 -0.71 -6.97
CA ASP A 101 0.10 0.12 -8.07
C ASP A 101 1.51 0.63 -7.78
N LYS A 102 1.68 1.52 -6.79
CA LYS A 102 2.97 2.19 -6.57
C LYS A 102 4.13 1.25 -6.23
N TRP A 103 3.86 0.19 -5.46
CA TRP A 103 4.88 -0.80 -5.07
C TRP A 103 4.94 -2.01 -5.99
N TRP A 104 4.19 -1.99 -7.09
CA TRP A 104 4.38 -2.94 -8.17
C TRP A 104 5.49 -2.41 -9.08
N THR A 105 6.38 -3.31 -9.49
CA THR A 105 7.40 -2.93 -10.46
C THR A 105 6.85 -3.17 -11.87
N ARG A 106 6.65 -2.08 -12.61
CA ARG A 106 6.34 -2.08 -14.05
C ARG A 106 7.41 -1.28 -14.77
N ALA A 107 8.13 -1.91 -15.69
CA ALA A 107 9.21 -1.25 -16.41
C ALA A 107 9.41 -1.83 -17.80
N GLU A 108 9.76 -0.97 -18.75
CA GLU A 108 10.24 -1.34 -20.07
C GLU A 108 11.72 -1.00 -20.17
N VAL A 109 12.54 -1.99 -20.53
CA VAL A 109 13.99 -1.84 -20.65
C VAL A 109 14.45 -2.46 -21.96
N LYS A 110 15.44 -1.83 -22.61
CA LYS A 110 16.10 -2.43 -23.77
C LYS A 110 17.16 -3.41 -23.28
N ALA A 111 17.07 -4.65 -23.73
CA ALA A 111 18.12 -5.64 -23.50
C ALA A 111 19.39 -5.24 -24.26
N GLY A 112 20.55 -5.49 -23.65
CA GLY A 112 21.85 -5.30 -24.28
C GLY A 112 22.12 -6.34 -25.38
N ARG A 113 23.28 -6.24 -26.03
CA ARG A 113 23.68 -7.15 -27.12
C ARG A 113 23.74 -8.63 -26.71
N GLY A 114 23.89 -8.92 -25.42
CA GLY A 114 23.89 -10.28 -24.86
C GLY A 114 22.55 -10.73 -24.28
N GLY A 115 21.44 -10.00 -24.49
CA GLY A 115 20.14 -10.33 -23.90
C GLY A 115 20.00 -9.95 -22.41
N GLU A 116 21.01 -9.30 -21.83
CA GLU A 116 21.00 -8.85 -20.45
C GLU A 116 20.21 -7.55 -20.26
N ALA A 117 19.52 -7.43 -19.11
CA ALA A 117 18.82 -6.22 -18.72
C ALA A 117 19.02 -5.97 -17.22
N ARG A 118 19.14 -4.68 -16.84
CA ARG A 118 19.26 -4.26 -15.44
C ARG A 118 18.04 -3.45 -15.04
N LEU A 119 17.42 -3.82 -13.92
CA LEU A 119 16.21 -3.19 -13.41
C LEU A 119 16.23 -3.18 -11.88
N ARG A 120 15.90 -2.03 -11.29
CA ARG A 120 15.53 -1.94 -9.86
C ARG A 120 14.08 -2.35 -9.70
N ARG A 121 13.81 -3.26 -8.78
CA ARG A 121 12.52 -3.91 -8.60
C ARG A 121 12.29 -4.27 -7.14
N PHE A 122 11.03 -4.40 -6.74
CA PHE A 122 10.65 -4.93 -5.42
C PHE A 122 10.66 -6.46 -5.43
N TYR A 123 10.57 -7.10 -4.26
CA TYR A 123 10.41 -8.55 -4.20
C TYR A 123 9.03 -8.96 -4.71
N GLY A 124 8.96 -10.13 -5.35
CA GLY A 124 7.71 -10.69 -5.87
C GLY A 124 7.91 -11.53 -7.11
N ASP A 125 6.78 -11.89 -7.72
CA ASP A 125 6.72 -12.66 -8.95
C ASP A 125 6.57 -11.75 -10.16
N TYR A 126 7.29 -12.09 -11.22
CA TYR A 126 7.43 -11.26 -12.41
C TYR A 126 7.06 -12.04 -13.65
N LYS A 127 6.34 -11.35 -14.56
CA LYS A 127 6.21 -11.72 -15.96
C LYS A 127 7.11 -10.81 -16.78
N VAL A 128 7.99 -11.40 -17.57
CA VAL A 128 8.82 -10.70 -18.56
C VAL A 128 8.22 -10.95 -19.93
N VAL A 129 8.17 -9.90 -20.73
CA VAL A 129 7.76 -9.95 -22.12
C VAL A 129 8.89 -9.36 -22.96
N VAL A 130 9.36 -10.12 -23.93
CA VAL A 130 10.40 -9.68 -24.87
C VAL A 130 9.79 -9.56 -26.25
N LYS A 131 9.95 -8.37 -26.85
CA LYS A 131 9.53 -8.07 -28.22
C LYS A 131 10.74 -7.99 -29.12
N GLN A 132 10.85 -8.88 -30.11
CA GLN A 132 11.94 -8.89 -31.08
C GLN A 132 11.41 -9.27 -32.47
N GLY A 133 11.69 -8.44 -33.47
CA GLY A 133 11.35 -8.75 -34.87
C GLY A 133 9.85 -9.02 -35.11
N GLY A 134 8.96 -8.33 -34.39
CA GLY A 134 7.50 -8.53 -34.49
C GLY A 134 6.96 -9.75 -33.74
N ARG A 135 7.82 -10.54 -33.08
CA ARG A 135 7.42 -11.64 -32.19
C ARG A 135 7.46 -11.21 -30.73
N GLU A 136 6.52 -11.74 -29.96
CA GLU A 136 6.45 -11.56 -28.52
C GLU A 136 6.59 -12.93 -27.85
N VAL A 137 7.56 -13.05 -26.95
CA VAL A 137 7.77 -14.25 -26.11
C VAL A 137 7.77 -13.83 -24.65
N ALA A 138 7.32 -14.73 -23.78
CA ALA A 138 7.17 -14.43 -22.37
C ALA A 138 7.83 -15.46 -21.47
N GLY A 139 8.28 -15.00 -20.30
CA GLY A 139 8.81 -15.85 -19.25
C GLY A 139 8.38 -15.34 -17.90
N THR A 140 8.55 -16.16 -16.87
CA THR A 140 8.25 -15.78 -15.49
C THR A 140 9.44 -16.07 -14.59
N PHE A 141 9.62 -15.26 -13.56
CA PHE A 141 10.61 -15.51 -12.52
C PHE A 141 10.17 -14.91 -11.18
N SER A 142 10.70 -15.46 -10.09
CA SER A 142 10.50 -14.92 -8.74
C SER A 142 11.77 -14.20 -8.27
N PHE A 143 11.61 -13.11 -7.52
CA PHE A 143 12.71 -12.37 -6.93
C PHE A 143 12.45 -12.10 -5.46
N ASP A 144 13.32 -12.62 -4.61
CA ASP A 144 13.18 -12.54 -3.15
C ASP A 144 14.52 -12.23 -2.46
N LYS A 145 14.51 -12.21 -1.13
CA LYS A 145 15.69 -11.89 -0.29
C LYS A 145 16.85 -12.89 -0.44
N SER A 146 16.59 -14.10 -0.95
CA SER A 146 17.61 -15.13 -1.17
C SER A 146 18.35 -14.97 -2.51
N THR A 147 17.81 -14.16 -3.43
CA THR A 147 18.42 -13.96 -4.75
C THR A 147 19.64 -13.04 -4.65
N SER A 148 20.84 -13.59 -4.85
CA SER A 148 22.11 -12.86 -4.86
C SER A 148 22.82 -12.85 -6.22
N ALA A 149 22.39 -13.70 -7.16
CA ALA A 149 22.94 -13.84 -8.50
C ALA A 149 21.97 -13.33 -9.58
N PRO A 150 22.44 -13.06 -10.82
CA PRO A 150 21.56 -12.81 -11.96
C PRO A 150 20.55 -13.94 -12.16
N ILE A 151 19.34 -13.59 -12.58
CA ILE A 151 18.27 -14.55 -12.86
C ILE A 151 18.26 -14.80 -14.36
N GLU A 152 18.44 -16.07 -14.75
CA GLU A 152 18.20 -16.51 -16.11
C GLU A 152 16.70 -16.80 -16.30
N VAL A 153 16.08 -16.16 -17.29
CA VAL A 153 14.64 -16.29 -17.56
C VAL A 153 14.46 -17.06 -18.86
N GLN A 154 13.86 -18.25 -18.77
CA GLN A 154 13.51 -19.03 -19.94
C GLN A 154 12.24 -18.45 -20.58
N LEU A 155 12.34 -18.03 -21.84
CA LEU A 155 11.23 -17.48 -22.62
C LEU A 155 10.57 -18.61 -23.40
N ARG A 156 9.23 -18.64 -23.39
CA ARG A 156 8.41 -19.60 -24.15
C ARG A 156 7.45 -18.86 -25.08
#